data_AF-A0A851GBQ8-F1
#
_entry.id   AF-A0A851GBQ8-F1
#
_cell.length_a   1.000
_cell.length_b   1.000
_cell.length_c   1.000
_cell.angle_alpha   90.00
_cell.angle_beta   90.00
_cell.angle_gamma   90.00
#
_symmetry.space_group_name_H-M   'P 1'
#
loop_
_entity.id
_entity.type
_entity.pdbx_description
1 polymer ?
#
loop_
_entity_poly.entity_id
_entity_poly.type
_entity_poly.pdbx_seq_one_letter_code
_entity_poly.pdbx_strand_id
1 'polypeptide(L)'
;MKTTLLLIPVIVSCLFTSCGSTTGTGTVPAPDVPDLKDVPVGRPDPLGRKNMVISPFRPYNLIDVKGYQSGDVVGDPSTARRDPKTGKIIESTSKYFLIP
;
A
#
# COMPACT_ATOMS: atom_id res chain seq x y z
N MET A 1 51.31 -13.02 -42.75
CA MET A 1 49.99 -12.50 -42.33
C MET A 1 49.08 -13.66 -41.97
N LYS A 2 48.70 -13.79 -40.69
CA LYS A 2 47.46 -14.39 -40.16
C LYS A 2 47.55 -14.37 -38.63
N THR A 3 47.01 -13.32 -38.04
CA THR A 3 46.87 -13.14 -36.59
C THR A 3 45.43 -13.47 -36.25
N THR A 4 45.20 -14.49 -35.42
CA THR A 4 43.86 -14.84 -34.94
C THR A 4 43.83 -14.76 -33.41
N LEU A 5 43.18 -13.68 -32.99
CA LEU A 5 42.52 -13.35 -31.73
C LEU A 5 42.26 -14.53 -30.75
N LEU A 6 42.72 -14.40 -29.50
CA LEU A 6 42.21 -15.15 -28.33
C LEU A 6 41.51 -14.17 -27.38
N LEU A 7 40.26 -14.50 -27.01
CA LEU A 7 39.40 -13.70 -26.14
C LEU A 7 39.86 -13.76 -24.67
N ILE A 8 39.74 -12.60 -24.00
CA ILE A 8 39.93 -12.37 -22.57
C ILE A 8 38.57 -12.46 -21.88
N PRO A 9 38.39 -13.18 -20.75
CA PRO A 9 37.30 -12.90 -19.84
C PRO A 9 37.74 -11.85 -18.81
N VAL A 10 37.14 -10.66 -18.88
CA VAL A 10 37.26 -9.58 -17.90
C VAL A 10 36.58 -10.03 -16.61
N ILE A 11 37.36 -10.28 -15.57
CA ILE A 11 36.83 -10.53 -14.21
C ILE A 11 36.52 -9.16 -13.60
N VAL A 12 35.26 -8.74 -13.69
CA VAL A 12 34.74 -7.59 -12.94
C VAL A 12 34.59 -8.01 -11.48
N SER A 13 35.63 -7.78 -10.68
CA SER A 13 35.59 -7.92 -9.23
C SER A 13 34.88 -6.69 -8.67
N CYS A 14 33.57 -6.79 -8.43
CA CYS A 14 32.81 -5.78 -7.71
C CYS A 14 33.27 -5.77 -6.25
N LEU A 15 34.06 -4.74 -5.91
CA LEU A 15 34.22 -4.24 -4.54
C LEU A 15 32.91 -3.55 -4.09
N PHE A 16 32.83 -3.34 -2.77
CA PHE A 16 31.75 -2.73 -1.98
C PHE A 16 30.61 -3.72 -1.66
N THR A 17 30.29 -4.02 -0.39
CA THR A 17 29.92 -3.03 0.64
C THR A 17 29.99 -3.65 2.04
N SER A 18 30.57 -2.90 2.97
CA SER A 18 30.45 -3.09 4.42
C SER A 18 28.98 -2.94 4.85
N CYS A 19 28.40 -3.96 5.48
CA CYS A 19 27.23 -3.79 6.34
C CYS A 19 27.62 -4.13 7.78
N GLY A 20 28.33 -3.20 8.42
CA GLY A 20 28.14 -3.00 9.84
C GLY A 20 26.83 -2.24 10.04
N SER A 21 25.88 -2.82 10.77
CA SER A 21 24.76 -2.08 11.36
C SER A 21 24.28 -2.81 12.61
N THR A 22 24.59 -2.17 13.73
CA THR A 22 24.17 -2.40 15.09
C THR A 22 22.67 -2.19 15.25
N THR A 23 22.08 -2.99 16.16
CA THR A 23 21.05 -2.60 17.13
C THR A 23 19.76 -1.95 16.62
N GLY A 24 18.66 -2.69 16.76
CA GLY A 24 17.32 -2.10 16.82
C GLY A 24 16.22 -3.05 16.38
N THR A 25 16.04 -4.20 17.02
CA THR A 25 14.77 -4.93 16.97
C THR A 25 13.73 -4.17 17.80
N GLY A 26 13.36 -2.97 17.33
CA GLY A 26 12.11 -2.35 17.68
C GLY A 26 11.05 -3.06 16.85
N THR A 27 10.45 -4.11 17.41
CA THR A 27 9.25 -4.70 16.83
C THR A 27 8.18 -3.62 16.88
N VAL A 28 8.01 -2.85 15.80
CA VAL A 28 6.82 -2.01 15.62
C VAL A 28 5.66 -3.00 15.67
N PRO A 29 4.75 -2.90 16.67
CA PRO A 29 3.60 -3.79 16.71
C PRO A 29 2.90 -3.67 15.36
N ALA A 30 2.59 -4.82 14.73
CA ALA A 30 1.67 -4.80 13.61
C ALA A 30 0.42 -4.05 14.07
N PRO A 31 -0.11 -3.09 13.28
CA PRO A 31 -1.33 -2.39 13.66
C PRO A 31 -2.38 -3.43 14.04
N ASP A 32 -3.04 -3.23 15.18
CA ASP A 32 -4.15 -4.08 15.58
C ASP A 32 -5.15 -4.13 14.43
N VAL A 33 -5.28 -5.32 13.81
CA VAL A 33 -6.28 -5.52 12.76
C VAL A 33 -7.63 -5.50 13.48
N PRO A 34 -8.53 -4.55 13.17
CA PRO A 34 -9.82 -4.51 13.82
C PRO A 34 -10.53 -5.85 13.63
N ASP A 35 -11.23 -6.32 14.66
CA ASP A 35 -12.06 -7.52 14.58
C ASP A 35 -13.00 -7.37 13.37
N LEU A 36 -12.77 -8.17 12.32
CA LEU A 36 -13.38 -8.00 11.00
C LEU A 36 -14.92 -8.05 11.04
N LYS A 37 -15.50 -8.58 12.12
CA LYS A 37 -16.94 -8.71 12.34
C LYS A 37 -17.66 -7.36 12.46
N ASP A 38 -16.97 -6.33 12.95
CA ASP A 38 -17.56 -5.00 13.19
C ASP A 38 -17.19 -3.98 12.09
N VAL A 39 -16.38 -4.39 11.12
CA VAL A 39 -15.99 -3.53 10.01
C VAL A 39 -17.13 -3.53 8.98
N PRO A 40 -17.74 -2.37 8.67
CA PRO A 40 -18.82 -2.32 7.69
C PRO A 40 -18.31 -2.67 6.30
N VAL A 41 -19.14 -3.35 5.51
CA VAL A 41 -18.82 -3.72 4.13
C VAL A 41 -19.30 -2.63 3.17
N GLY A 42 -18.46 -2.28 2.20
CA GLY A 42 -18.84 -1.41 1.09
C GLY A 42 -19.88 -2.05 0.17
N ARG A 43 -20.30 -1.32 -0.86
CA ARG A 43 -21.20 -1.84 -1.89
C ARG A 43 -20.54 -1.72 -3.27
N PRO A 44 -20.74 -2.68 -4.19
CA PRO A 44 -20.26 -2.52 -5.55
C PRO A 44 -20.93 -1.30 -6.22
N ASP A 45 -20.22 -0.67 -7.15
CA ASP A 45 -20.77 0.43 -7.96
C ASP A 45 -22.05 -0.03 -8.71
N PRO A 46 -23.18 0.68 -8.58
CA PRO A 46 -24.44 0.31 -9.24
C PRO A 46 -24.35 0.36 -10.77
N LEU A 47 -23.39 1.11 -11.32
CA LEU A 47 -23.13 1.16 -12.76
C LEU A 47 -22.21 0.03 -13.23
N GLY A 48 -21.73 -0.82 -12.33
CA GLY A 48 -20.88 -1.97 -12.65
C GLY A 48 -19.47 -1.61 -13.12
N ARG A 49 -18.96 -0.39 -12.81
CA ARG A 49 -17.57 -0.06 -13.13
C ARG A 49 -16.63 -0.95 -12.30
N LYS A 50 -15.63 -1.50 -12.98
CA LYS A 50 -14.63 -2.38 -12.36
C LYS A 50 -13.83 -1.62 -11.30
N ASN A 51 -13.49 -2.30 -10.21
CA ASN A 51 -12.71 -1.77 -9.09
C ASN A 51 -13.34 -0.54 -8.41
N MET A 52 -14.64 -0.29 -8.60
CA MET A 52 -15.32 0.83 -7.95
C MET A 52 -16.25 0.30 -6.86
N VAL A 53 -16.09 0.85 -5.67
CA VAL A 53 -16.94 0.52 -4.51
C VAL A 53 -17.47 1.79 -3.88
N ILE A 54 -18.71 1.72 -3.38
CA ILE A 54 -19.34 2.76 -2.59
C ILE A 54 -18.95 2.55 -1.13
N SER A 55 -18.35 3.57 -0.52
CA SER A 55 -18.08 3.61 0.92
C SER A 55 -19.39 3.46 1.72
N PRO A 56 -19.40 2.71 2.83
CA PRO A 56 -20.55 2.63 3.72
C PRO A 56 -20.77 3.92 4.54
N PHE A 57 -19.82 4.86 4.50
CA PHE A 57 -19.88 6.10 5.26
C PHE A 57 -20.41 7.25 4.40
N ARG A 58 -21.22 8.14 5.00
CA ARG A 58 -21.71 9.34 4.32
C ARG A 58 -20.53 10.25 3.93
N PRO A 59 -20.51 10.81 2.70
CA PRO A 59 -21.62 10.93 1.75
C PRO A 59 -21.77 9.78 0.74
N TYR A 60 -21.31 8.56 1.07
CA TYR A 60 -21.34 7.36 0.21
C TYR A 60 -20.52 7.55 -1.06
N ASN A 61 -19.29 8.00 -0.88
CA ASN A 61 -18.39 8.27 -1.98
C ASN A 61 -18.02 6.99 -2.72
N LEU A 62 -17.81 7.17 -4.02
CA LEU A 62 -17.29 6.12 -4.87
C LEU A 62 -15.76 6.13 -4.81
N ILE A 63 -15.17 4.98 -4.52
CA ILE A 63 -13.74 4.80 -4.29
C ILE A 63 -13.20 3.80 -5.31
N ASP A 64 -12.08 4.15 -5.93
CA ASP A 64 -11.30 3.21 -6.75
C ASP A 64 -10.43 2.34 -5.83
N VAL A 65 -10.69 1.03 -5.85
CA VAL A 65 -9.98 0.02 -5.08
C VAL A 65 -9.10 -0.86 -5.95
N LYS A 66 -8.62 -0.33 -7.09
CA LYS A 66 -7.66 -1.04 -7.95
C LYS A 66 -6.44 -1.50 -7.14
N GLY A 67 -6.15 -2.79 -7.24
CA GLY A 67 -5.02 -3.42 -6.55
C GLY A 67 -5.39 -4.09 -5.23
N TYR A 68 -6.61 -3.88 -4.74
CA TYR A 68 -7.17 -4.59 -3.59
C TYR A 68 -8.11 -5.72 -4.04
N GLN A 69 -8.40 -6.64 -3.12
CA GLN A 69 -9.26 -7.80 -3.32
C GLN A 69 -10.51 -7.73 -2.42
N SER A 70 -11.52 -8.52 -2.78
CA SER A 70 -12.70 -8.73 -1.93
C SER A 70 -12.26 -9.24 -0.55
N GLY A 71 -12.82 -8.64 0.51
CA GLY A 71 -12.43 -8.92 1.90
C GLY A 71 -11.25 -8.09 2.43
N ASP A 72 -10.56 -7.31 1.60
CA ASP A 72 -9.54 -6.39 2.10
C ASP A 72 -10.17 -5.24 2.90
N VAL A 73 -9.47 -4.82 3.96
CA VAL A 73 -9.83 -3.64 4.76
C VAL A 73 -9.13 -2.42 4.16
N VAL A 74 -9.91 -1.45 3.71
CA VAL A 74 -9.41 -0.20 3.11
C VAL A 74 -9.95 1.02 3.85
N GLY A 75 -9.16 2.10 3.88
CA GLY A 75 -9.56 3.37 4.45
C GLY A 75 -10.33 4.23 3.45
N ASP A 76 -11.39 4.90 3.90
CA ASP A 76 -12.08 5.93 3.12
C ASP A 76 -11.39 7.30 3.33
N PRO A 77 -10.68 7.85 2.33
CA PRO A 77 -9.97 9.12 2.46
C PRO A 77 -10.91 10.30 2.69
N SER A 78 -12.18 10.19 2.26
CA SER A 78 -13.15 11.27 2.41
C SER A 78 -13.63 11.46 3.85
N THR A 79 -13.42 10.45 4.70
CA THR A 79 -13.72 10.51 6.14
C THR A 79 -12.53 10.96 6.98
N ALA A 80 -11.34 11.07 6.37
CA ALA A 80 -10.13 11.43 7.07
C ALA A 80 -10.16 12.89 7.53
N ARG A 81 -9.54 13.16 8.67
CA ARG A 81 -9.31 14.52 9.16
C ARG A 81 -8.22 15.18 8.33
N ARG A 82 -8.34 16.50 8.16
CA ARG A 82 -7.26 17.33 7.62
C ARG A 82 -6.45 17.94 8.74
N ASP A 83 -5.14 17.95 8.57
CA ASP A 83 -4.23 18.71 9.42
C ASP A 83 -4.55 20.21 9.27
N PRO A 84 -4.89 20.92 10.36
CA PRO A 84 -5.26 22.34 10.29
C PRO A 84 -4.10 23.25 9.90
N LYS A 85 -2.84 22.82 10.05
CA LYS A 85 -1.65 23.61 9.72
C LYS A 85 -1.20 23.39 8.28
N THR A 86 -1.25 22.14 7.80
CA THR A 86 -0.73 21.77 6.47
C THR A 86 -1.81 21.56 5.42
N GLY A 87 -3.08 21.43 5.82
CA GLY A 87 -4.22 21.13 4.94
C GLY A 87 -4.24 19.71 4.38
N LYS A 88 -3.22 18.89 4.70
CA LYS A 88 -3.06 17.52 4.22
C LYS A 88 -4.00 16.57 4.95
N ILE A 89 -4.38 15.50 4.27
CA ILE A 89 -5.15 14.40 4.84
C ILE A 89 -4.27 13.63 5.84
N ILE A 90 -4.82 13.33 7.02
CA ILE A 90 -4.20 12.44 8.00
C ILE A 90 -4.80 11.05 7.81
N GLU A 91 -4.15 10.22 6.98
CA GLU A 91 -4.69 8.93 6.53
C GLU A 91 -5.03 7.97 7.68
N SER A 92 -4.28 8.01 8.79
CA SER A 92 -4.55 7.18 9.97
C SER A 92 -5.89 7.48 10.65
N THR A 93 -6.53 8.60 10.31
CA THR A 93 -7.84 9.00 10.85
C THR A 93 -9.00 8.63 9.94
N SER A 94 -8.74 8.00 8.78
CA SER A 94 -9.78 7.45 7.92
C SER A 94 -10.58 6.38 8.66
N LYS A 95 -11.88 6.32 8.38
CA LYS A 95 -12.70 5.17 8.72
C LYS A 95 -12.40 4.03 7.74
N TYR A 96 -12.37 2.81 8.25
CA TYR A 96 -12.08 1.62 7.46
C TYR A 96 -13.35 0.86 7.10
N PHE A 97 -13.36 0.20 5.95
CA PHE A 97 -14.43 -0.67 5.51
C PHE A 97 -13.88 -1.86 4.72
N LEU A 98 -14.68 -2.92 4.61
CA LEU A 98 -14.36 -4.12 3.84
C LEU A 98 -14.80 -3.97 2.38
N ILE A 99 -13.95 -4.41 1.46
CA ILE A 99 -14.33 -4.53 0.05
C ILE A 99 -15.31 -5.70 -0.10
N PRO A 100 -16.45 -5.50 -0.79
CA PRO A 100 -17.48 -6.53 -0.99
C PRO A 100 -17.01 -7.72 -1.84
#